data_AF-A0AAD8A212-F1
#
_entry.id   AF-A0AAD8A212-F1
#
_cell.length_a   1.000
_cell.length_b   1.000
_cell.length_c   1.000
_cell.angle_alpha   90.00
_cell.angle_beta   90.00
_cell.angle_gamma   90.00
#
_symmetry.space_group_name_H-M   'P 1'
#
loop_
_entity.id
_entity.type
_entity.pdbx_description
1 polymer ?
#
loop_
_entity_poly.entity_id
_entity_poly.type
_entity_poly.pdbx_seq_one_letter_code
_entity_poly.pdbx_strand_id
1 'polypeptide(L)'
;MHQWKVLLLEAGSDPPLTSDIPRFATSLVGSDIDWQYKTEPQDGICLGLENKQCKWPRGKVLGGTSTINYLAYVRGMKNDFDNWANAGNPG
;
A
#
# COMPACT_ATOMS: atom_id res chain seq x y z
N MET A 1 -22.06 28.66 -8.85
CA MET A 1 -21.33 27.69 -8.00
C MET A 1 -21.58 26.32 -8.59
N HIS A 2 -20.53 25.56 -8.92
CA HIS A 2 -20.71 24.20 -9.43
C HIS A 2 -21.14 23.28 -8.28
N GLN A 3 -22.19 22.48 -8.49
CA GLN A 3 -22.72 21.55 -7.50
C GLN A 3 -22.32 20.13 -7.90
N TRP A 4 -21.13 19.71 -7.47
CA TRP A 4 -20.61 18.39 -7.80
C TRP A 4 -21.20 17.32 -6.87
N LYS A 5 -21.53 16.16 -7.44
CA LYS A 5 -21.81 14.92 -6.70
C LYS A 5 -20.71 13.94 -7.02
N VAL A 6 -20.00 13.46 -5.99
CA VAL A 6 -18.86 12.55 -6.13
C VAL A 6 -19.21 11.23 -5.45
N LEU A 7 -18.93 10.11 -6.12
CA LEU A 7 -19.05 8.76 -5.60
C LEU A 7 -17.66 8.14 -5.47
N LEU A 8 -17.38 7.51 -4.34
CA LEU A 8 -16.22 6.67 -4.11
C LEU A 8 -16.70 5.24 -3.86
N LEU A 9 -16.12 4.28 -4.57
CA LEU A 9 -16.33 2.85 -4.34
C LEU A 9 -15.05 2.27 -3.74
N GLU A 10 -15.17 1.64 -2.59
CA GLU A 10 -14.08 0.96 -1.87
C GLU A 10 -14.51 -0.48 -1.60
N ALA A 11 -13.59 -1.43 -1.81
CA ALA A 11 -13.86 -2.85 -1.62
C ALA A 11 -13.75 -3.29 -0.15
N GLY A 12 -12.99 -2.53 0.64
CA GLY A 12 -12.80 -2.73 2.07
C GLY A 12 -13.87 -2.09 2.95
N SER A 13 -13.73 -2.32 4.26
CA SER A 13 -14.54 -1.68 5.30
C SER A 13 -13.99 -0.31 5.69
N ASP A 14 -14.64 0.34 6.67
CA ASP A 14 -14.03 1.43 7.42
C ASP A 14 -12.80 0.94 8.23
N PRO A 15 -11.85 1.84 8.54
CA PRO A 15 -10.67 1.50 9.32
C PRO A 15 -11.01 1.05 10.76
N PRO A 16 -10.39 -0.04 11.25
CA PRO A 16 -10.55 -0.44 12.65
C PRO A 16 -9.75 0.49 13.57
N LEU A 17 -10.13 0.59 14.85
CA LEU A 17 -9.39 1.42 15.83
C LEU A 17 -7.89 1.06 15.94
N THR A 18 -7.52 -0.17 15.60
CA THR A 18 -6.11 -0.61 15.60
C THR A 18 -5.28 0.08 14.52
N SER A 19 -5.88 0.57 13.42
CA SER A 19 -5.14 1.32 12.39
C SER A 19 -4.67 2.70 12.86
N ASP A 20 -5.36 3.29 13.83
CA ASP A 20 -5.03 4.61 14.34
C ASP A 20 -3.88 4.58 15.36
N ILE A 21 -3.50 3.41 15.85
CA ILE A 21 -2.47 3.23 16.87
C ILE A 21 -1.19 2.69 16.18
N PRO A 22 -0.15 3.51 16.00
CA PRO A 22 1.06 3.15 15.26
C PRO A 22 1.72 1.82 15.67
N ARG A 23 1.66 1.50 16.97
CA ARG A 23 2.23 0.28 17.54
C ARG A 23 1.64 -1.00 16.94
N PHE A 24 0.42 -0.94 16.40
CA PHE A 24 -0.26 -2.09 15.82
C PHE A 24 -0.02 -2.24 14.31
N ALA A 25 0.75 -1.38 13.65
CA ALA A 25 0.97 -1.44 12.20
C ALA A 25 1.39 -2.84 11.69
N THR A 26 2.25 -3.55 12.41
CA THR A 26 2.67 -4.92 12.04
C THR A 26 1.54 -5.95 12.15
N SER A 27 0.57 -5.75 13.04
CA SER A 27 -0.57 -6.66 13.22
C SER A 27 -1.66 -6.48 12.15
N LEU A 28 -1.64 -5.36 11.41
CA LEU A 28 -2.58 -5.11 10.32
C LEU A 28 -2.21 -5.91 9.06
N VAL A 29 -0.94 -6.25 8.87
CA VAL A 29 -0.48 -7.11 7.77
C VAL A 29 -1.00 -8.53 7.96
N GLY A 30 -1.70 -9.07 6.96
CA GLY A 30 -2.36 -10.38 7.06
C GLY A 30 -3.67 -10.39 7.86
N SER A 31 -4.22 -9.22 8.20
CA SER A 31 -5.56 -9.10 8.78
C SER A 31 -6.65 -9.12 7.69
N ASP A 32 -7.91 -8.97 8.10
CA ASP A 32 -9.07 -8.83 7.23
C ASP A 32 -9.09 -7.54 6.39
N ILE A 33 -8.35 -6.52 6.83
CA ILE A 33 -8.15 -5.26 6.09
C ILE A 33 -6.91 -5.27 5.17
N ASP A 34 -6.30 -6.43 4.95
CA ASP A 34 -5.23 -6.66 3.97
C ASP A 34 -5.76 -7.53 2.83
N TRP A 35 -5.40 -7.23 1.59
CA TRP A 35 -5.64 -8.10 0.43
C TRP A 35 -4.85 -9.40 0.48
N GLN A 36 -3.75 -9.44 1.25
CA GLN A 36 -2.91 -10.62 1.47
C GLN A 36 -2.37 -11.24 0.19
N TYR A 37 -2.03 -10.41 -0.79
CA TYR A 37 -1.44 -10.90 -2.03
C TYR A 37 -0.13 -11.66 -1.77
N LYS A 38 0.13 -12.63 -2.64
CA LYS A 38 1.39 -13.33 -2.74
C LYS A 38 1.96 -13.10 -4.14
N THR A 39 3.27 -12.92 -4.23
CA THR A 39 3.93 -12.83 -5.54
C THR A 39 3.93 -14.21 -6.22
N GLU A 40 4.07 -14.23 -7.54
CA GLU A 40 4.47 -15.47 -8.22
C GLU A 40 5.87 -15.91 -7.75
N PRO A 41 6.18 -17.22 -7.73
CA PRO A 41 7.52 -17.71 -7.44
C PRO A 41 8.54 -17.19 -8.47
N GLN A 42 9.70 -16.72 -8.00
CA GLN A 42 10.78 -16.25 -8.85
C GLN A 42 12.13 -16.80 -8.38
N ASP A 43 12.99 -17.16 -9.32
CA ASP A 43 14.32 -17.68 -9.04
C ASP A 43 15.13 -16.71 -8.18
N GLY A 44 15.68 -17.22 -7.06
CA GLY A 44 16.51 -16.46 -6.13
C GLY A 44 15.75 -15.56 -5.15
N ILE A 45 14.41 -15.50 -5.20
CA ILE A 45 13.59 -14.60 -4.38
C ILE A 45 12.80 -15.39 -3.34
N CYS A 46 12.66 -14.82 -2.13
CA CYS A 46 11.81 -15.35 -1.05
C CYS A 46 12.03 -16.85 -0.74
N LEU A 47 13.27 -17.33 -0.88
CA LEU A 47 13.66 -18.75 -0.75
C LEU A 47 13.34 -19.38 0.61
N GLY A 48 13.23 -18.56 1.66
CA GLY A 48 12.86 -19.00 3.02
C GLY A 48 11.36 -18.95 3.32
N LEU A 49 10.51 -18.61 2.34
CA LEU A 49 9.06 -18.56 2.51
C LEU A 49 8.38 -19.76 1.85
N GLU A 50 7.19 -20.10 2.34
CA GLU A 50 6.35 -21.13 1.75
C GLU A 50 6.13 -20.87 0.26
N ASN A 51 6.28 -21.92 -0.55
CA ASN A 51 6.16 -21.88 -2.01
C ASN A 51 7.10 -20.88 -2.71
N LYS A 52 8.11 -20.33 -2.02
CA LYS A 52 9.01 -19.29 -2.54
C LYS A 52 8.27 -18.02 -2.98
N GLN A 53 7.16 -17.69 -2.32
CA GLN A 53 6.33 -16.53 -2.62
C GLN A 53 6.47 -15.46 -1.54
N CYS A 54 6.64 -14.21 -1.94
CA CYS A 54 6.70 -13.09 -1.00
C CYS A 54 5.28 -12.68 -0.58
N LYS A 55 5.10 -12.36 0.71
CA LYS A 55 3.91 -11.65 1.17
C LYS A 55 3.93 -10.22 0.63
N TRP A 56 2.83 -9.76 0.06
CA TRP A 56 2.73 -8.44 -0.57
C TRP A 56 1.51 -7.67 -0.06
N PRO A 57 1.58 -7.11 1.17
CA PRO A 57 0.43 -6.50 1.82
C PRO A 57 -0.09 -5.28 1.05
N ARG A 58 -1.41 -5.19 0.91
CA ARG A 58 -2.12 -4.05 0.31
C ARG A 58 -3.41 -3.81 1.10
N GLY A 59 -3.64 -2.56 1.51
CA GLY A 59 -4.83 -2.23 2.30
C GLY A 59 -6.11 -2.47 1.51
N LYS A 60 -7.03 -3.23 2.10
CA LYS A 60 -8.41 -3.46 1.68
C LYS A 60 -9.35 -2.81 2.70
N VAL A 61 -9.34 -1.48 2.72
CA VAL A 61 -9.99 -0.64 3.73
C VAL A 61 -10.07 0.77 3.19
N LEU A 62 -11.00 1.60 3.65
CA LEU A 62 -11.02 3.02 3.31
C LEU A 62 -9.66 3.67 3.67
N GLY A 63 -9.11 4.45 2.73
CA GLY A 63 -7.74 4.97 2.76
C GLY A 63 -6.70 4.03 2.13
N GLY A 64 -7.05 2.75 1.92
CA GLY A 64 -6.21 1.77 1.25
C GLY A 64 -4.93 1.48 2.03
N THR A 65 -3.80 1.41 1.32
CA THR A 65 -2.51 1.04 1.95
C THR A 65 -1.99 2.10 2.92
N SER A 66 -2.45 3.37 2.86
CA SER A 66 -2.04 4.36 3.87
C SER A 66 -2.52 4.01 5.27
N THR A 67 -3.64 3.29 5.38
CA THR A 67 -4.23 2.86 6.65
C THR A 67 -3.43 1.73 7.33
N ILE A 68 -2.69 0.94 6.55
CA ILE A 68 -1.90 -0.20 7.06
C ILE A 68 -0.39 -0.02 6.95
N ASN A 69 0.08 1.19 6.60
CA ASN A 69 1.50 1.45 6.42
C ASN A 69 2.23 1.63 7.76
N TYR A 70 3.55 1.80 7.69
CA TYR A 70 4.40 2.00 8.88
C TYR A 70 4.65 3.47 9.22
N LEU A 71 3.83 4.39 8.70
CA LEU A 71 3.85 5.84 8.98
C LEU A 71 5.17 6.55 8.69
N ALA A 72 6.07 5.92 7.93
CA ALA A 72 7.33 6.51 7.53
C ALA A 72 7.09 7.61 6.49
N TYR A 73 7.45 8.84 6.82
CA TYR A 73 7.49 9.95 5.88
C TYR A 73 8.91 10.17 5.36
N VAL A 74 9.11 9.83 4.10
CA VAL A 74 10.38 10.04 3.39
C VAL A 74 10.07 10.50 1.97
N ARG A 75 10.74 11.56 1.50
CA ARG A 75 10.65 12.00 0.10
C ARG A 75 11.74 11.33 -0.73
N GLY A 76 11.47 11.12 -2.02
CA GLY A 76 12.49 10.69 -2.99
C GLY A 76 13.62 11.71 -3.14
N MET A 77 14.73 11.28 -3.73
CA MET A 77 15.84 12.16 -4.08
C MET A 77 15.45 13.01 -5.30
N LYS A 78 16.08 14.19 -5.43
CA LYS A 78 15.83 15.09 -6.58
C LYS A 78 15.92 14.36 -7.92
N ASN A 79 16.95 13.51 -8.07
CA ASN A 79 17.20 12.77 -9.30
C ASN A 79 16.06 11.81 -9.68
N ASP A 80 15.32 11.26 -8.70
CA ASP A 80 14.18 10.39 -8.98
C ASP A 80 13.10 11.14 -9.78
N PHE A 81 12.81 12.37 -9.36
CA PHE A 81 11.82 13.23 -10.00
C PHE A 81 12.33 13.82 -11.33
N ASP A 82 13.60 14.23 -11.40
CA ASP A 82 14.21 14.69 -12.65
C ASP A 82 14.18 13.60 -13.73
N ASN A 83 14.45 12.35 -13.33
CA ASN A 83 14.42 11.21 -14.24
C ASN A 83 13.01 10.96 -14.80
N TRP A 84 11.94 11.19 -14.03
CA TRP A 84 10.57 11.10 -14.54
C TRP A 84 10.29 12.18 -15.58
N ALA A 85 10.73 13.42 -15.33
CA ALA A 85 10.59 14.50 -16.31
C ALA A 85 11.34 14.19 -17.61
N ASN A 86 12.59 13.71 -17.49
CA ASN A 86 13.41 13.32 -18.64
C ASN A 86 12.84 12.11 -19.41
N ALA A 87 12.10 11.22 -18.73
CA ALA A 87 11.39 10.10 -19.34
C ALA A 87 10.08 10.51 -20.07
N GLY A 88 9.79 11.81 -20.14
CA GLY A 88 8.63 12.34 -20.88
C GLY A 88 7.41 12.64 -20.03
N ASN A 89 7.57 12.77 -18.71
CA ASN A 89 6.49 13.21 -17.81
C ASN A 89 6.73 14.66 -17.32
N PRO A 90 6.37 15.69 -18.10
CA PRO A 90 6.67 17.09 -17.76
C PRO A 90 5.85 17.64 -16.57
N GLY A 91 4.79 16.94 -16.16
CA GLY A 91 3.82 17.41 -15.17
C GLY A 91 2.43 17.56 -15.73
#